data_AF-A0A7C7JCC6-F1
#
_entry.id   AF-A0A7C7JCC6-F1
#
_cell.length_a   1.000
_cell.length_b   1.000
_cell.length_c   1.000
_cell.angle_alpha   90.00
_cell.angle_beta   90.00
_cell.angle_gamma   90.00
#
_symmetry.space_group_name_H-M   'P 1'
#
loop_
_entity.id
_entity.type
_entity.pdbx_description
1 polymer ?
#
loop_
_entity_poly.entity_id
_entity_poly.type
_entity_poly.pdbx_seq_one_letter_code
_entity_poly.pdbx_strand_id
1 'polypeptide(L)'
;MGEDTITQGELRDRILDRYYGVRALNGLVRESLFIAESERLGMRIDPAEIASRVEQELDQILGDSFEQRRVSRIRLEQQGLLERDLRREIAMEVGPALLIQMVISAHREIEEEQILDLWRETWKEPRRLIEHIVFPLGDADDQERQSIERWANLTAKALESGTAMR
;
A
#
# COMPACT_ATOMS: atom_id res chain seq x y z
N MET A 1 -14.11 21.71 -32.94
CA MET A 1 -14.64 20.38 -33.32
C MET A 1 -13.46 19.40 -33.24
N GLY A 2 -13.48 18.30 -32.51
CA GLY A 2 -14.57 17.65 -31.78
C GLY A 2 -14.15 17.29 -30.35
N GLU A 3 -15.11 17.36 -29.44
CA GLU A 3 -15.03 16.70 -28.15
C GLU A 3 -15.22 15.20 -28.40
N ASP A 4 -14.16 14.41 -28.22
CA ASP A 4 -14.26 12.95 -28.16
C ASP A 4 -15.10 12.58 -26.94
N THR A 5 -16.41 12.60 -27.14
CA THR A 5 -17.38 12.25 -26.11
C THR A 5 -17.39 10.72 -26.05
N ILE A 6 -16.50 10.17 -25.21
CA ILE A 6 -16.48 8.73 -24.93
C ILE A 6 -17.87 8.36 -24.43
N THR A 7 -18.56 7.53 -25.22
CA THR A 7 -19.91 7.10 -24.88
C THR A 7 -19.88 6.18 -23.66
N GLN A 8 -20.97 6.12 -22.91
CA GLN A 8 -21.08 5.24 -21.74
C GLN A 8 -20.81 3.76 -22.09
N GLY A 9 -21.12 3.34 -23.33
CA GLY A 9 -20.81 2.01 -23.86
C GLY A 9 -19.31 1.79 -24.01
N GLU A 10 -18.57 2.74 -24.59
CA GLU A 10 -17.11 2.65 -24.76
C GLU A 10 -16.36 2.70 -23.44
N LEU A 11 -16.87 3.46 -22.45
CA LEU A 11 -16.32 3.46 -21.10
C LEU A 11 -16.54 2.11 -20.40
N ARG A 12 -17.75 1.54 -20.53
CA ARG A 12 -18.09 0.23 -19.97
C ARG A 12 -17.25 -0.87 -20.61
N ASP A 13 -17.10 -0.86 -21.92
CA ASP A 13 -16.31 -1.86 -22.64
C ASP A 13 -14.83 -1.72 -22.32
N ARG A 14 -14.29 -0.49 -22.17
CA ARG A 14 -12.92 -0.28 -21.66
C ARG A 14 -12.72 -0.75 -20.23
N ILE A 15 -13.70 -0.56 -19.35
CA ILE A 15 -13.68 -1.09 -17.97
C ILE A 15 -13.70 -2.62 -18.04
N LEU A 16 -14.60 -3.22 -18.81
CA LEU A 16 -14.67 -4.67 -18.95
C LEU A 16 -13.39 -5.24 -19.57
N ASP A 17 -12.76 -4.58 -20.54
CA ASP A 17 -11.48 -5.02 -21.10
C ASP A 17 -10.32 -4.88 -20.09
N ARG A 18 -10.39 -3.87 -19.22
CA ARG A 18 -9.42 -3.63 -18.15
C ARG A 18 -9.54 -4.64 -17.01
N TYR A 19 -10.76 -5.04 -16.65
CA TYR A 19 -11.07 -5.94 -15.54
C TYR A 19 -11.27 -7.41 -15.96
N TYR A 20 -11.56 -7.69 -17.23
CA TYR A 20 -11.90 -9.03 -17.76
C TYR A 20 -11.23 -9.40 -19.10
N GLY A 21 -10.32 -8.58 -19.64
CA GLY A 21 -9.54 -8.91 -20.85
C GLY A 21 -8.46 -9.99 -20.64
N VAL A 22 -7.62 -10.26 -21.65
CA VAL A 22 -6.54 -11.28 -21.62
C VAL A 22 -5.59 -11.17 -20.40
N ARG A 23 -5.38 -9.94 -19.89
CA ARG A 23 -4.58 -9.72 -18.66
C ARG A 23 -5.29 -10.19 -17.40
N ALA A 24 -6.61 -10.02 -17.31
CA ALA A 24 -7.42 -10.54 -16.22
C ALA A 24 -7.53 -12.06 -16.29
N LEU A 25 -7.69 -12.62 -17.51
CA LEU A 25 -7.65 -14.07 -17.71
C LEU A 25 -6.30 -14.66 -17.28
N ASN A 26 -5.18 -14.02 -17.65
CA ASN A 26 -3.86 -14.41 -17.19
C ASN A 26 -3.70 -14.23 -15.66
N GLY A 27 -4.33 -13.21 -15.07
CA GLY A 27 -4.42 -13.03 -13.62
C GLY A 27 -5.12 -14.18 -12.93
N LEU A 28 -6.30 -14.56 -13.42
CA LEU A 28 -7.11 -15.68 -12.91
C LEU A 28 -6.39 -17.02 -13.08
N VAL A 29 -5.74 -17.26 -14.23
CA VAL A 29 -4.93 -18.46 -14.46
C VAL A 29 -3.76 -18.50 -13.47
N ARG A 30 -3.07 -17.37 -13.27
CA ARG A 30 -1.96 -17.28 -12.33
C ARG A 30 -2.42 -17.54 -10.89
N GLU A 31 -3.53 -16.94 -10.48
CA GLU A 31 -4.14 -17.16 -9.17
C GLU A 31 -4.51 -18.64 -8.97
N SER A 32 -5.12 -19.27 -9.97
CA SER A 32 -5.46 -20.70 -9.92
C SER A 32 -4.23 -21.61 -9.76
N LEU A 33 -3.10 -21.24 -10.39
CA LEU A 33 -1.84 -21.96 -10.24
C LEU A 33 -1.28 -21.83 -8.81
N PHE A 34 -1.35 -20.63 -8.22
CA PHE A 34 -0.94 -20.42 -6.84
C PHE A 34 -1.85 -21.13 -5.84
N ILE A 35 -3.16 -21.21 -6.10
CA ILE A 35 -4.10 -21.99 -5.28
C ILE A 35 -3.71 -23.47 -5.33
N ALA A 36 -3.55 -24.05 -6.52
CA ALA A 36 -3.15 -25.45 -6.68
C ALA A 36 -1.80 -25.76 -6.00
N GLU A 37 -0.85 -24.83 -6.09
CA GLU A 37 0.45 -24.96 -5.46
C GLU A 37 0.38 -24.85 -3.94
N SER A 38 -0.47 -23.97 -3.42
CA SER A 38 -0.73 -23.88 -1.98
C SER A 38 -1.34 -25.17 -1.42
N GLU A 39 -2.26 -25.80 -2.17
CA GLU A 39 -2.84 -27.09 -1.82
C GLU A 39 -1.79 -28.20 -1.81
N ARG A 40 -0.92 -28.23 -2.83
CA ARG A 40 0.22 -29.16 -2.92
C ARG A 40 1.15 -29.04 -1.71
N LEU A 41 1.40 -27.82 -1.25
CA LEU A 41 2.27 -27.52 -0.10
C LEU A 41 1.54 -27.61 1.25
N GLY A 42 0.24 -27.89 1.27
CA GLY A 42 -0.56 -27.96 2.49
C GLY A 42 -0.73 -26.61 3.20
N MET A 43 -0.60 -25.50 2.46
CA MET A 43 -0.71 -24.14 2.99
C MET A 43 -2.16 -23.73 3.17
N ARG A 44 -2.43 -23.02 4.26
CA ARG A 44 -3.73 -22.41 4.54
C ARG A 44 -3.49 -21.07 5.23
N ILE A 45 -4.33 -20.09 4.91
CA ILE A 45 -4.34 -18.81 5.60
C ILE A 45 -5.33 -18.90 6.76
N ASP A 46 -4.94 -18.35 7.91
CA ASP A 46 -5.86 -18.19 9.03
C ASP A 46 -6.94 -17.15 8.68
N PRO A 47 -8.23 -17.47 8.79
CA PRO A 47 -9.30 -16.48 8.63
C PRO A 47 -9.11 -15.21 9.47
N ALA A 48 -8.48 -15.31 10.65
CA ALA A 48 -8.17 -14.16 11.49
C ALA A 48 -7.14 -13.21 10.85
N GLU A 49 -6.17 -13.76 10.12
CA GLU A 49 -5.17 -12.98 9.38
C GLU A 49 -5.82 -12.20 8.23
N ILE A 50 -6.71 -12.85 7.47
CA ILE A 50 -7.50 -12.20 6.43
C ILE A 50 -8.33 -11.07 7.03
N ALA A 51 -9.06 -11.33 8.12
CA ALA A 51 -9.89 -10.33 8.78
C ALA A 51 -9.07 -9.13 9.27
N SER A 52 -7.91 -9.39 9.88
CA SER A 52 -7.02 -8.33 10.36
C SER A 52 -6.51 -7.46 9.21
N ARG A 53 -6.09 -8.09 8.11
CA ARG A 53 -5.59 -7.37 6.92
C ARG A 53 -6.69 -6.58 6.23
N VAL A 54 -7.92 -7.11 6.17
CA VAL A 54 -9.09 -6.40 5.65
C VAL A 54 -9.40 -5.16 6.49
N GLU A 55 -9.37 -5.24 7.81
CA GLU A 55 -9.56 -4.04 8.66
C GLU A 55 -8.44 -3.01 8.47
N GLN A 56 -7.18 -3.44 8.31
CA GLN A 56 -6.08 -2.52 8.02
C GLN A 56 -6.29 -1.75 6.71
N GLU A 57 -6.75 -2.42 5.66
CA GLU A 57 -7.06 -1.76 4.38
C GLU A 57 -8.29 -0.85 4.49
N LEU A 58 -9.31 -1.26 5.27
CA LEU A 58 -10.46 -0.39 5.56
C LEU A 58 -10.05 0.86 6.34
N ASP A 59 -9.15 0.74 7.31
CA ASP A 59 -8.65 1.88 8.09
C ASP A 59 -7.84 2.83 7.19
N GLN A 60 -7.06 2.31 6.23
CA GLN A 60 -6.36 3.15 5.25
C GLN A 60 -7.32 3.92 4.34
N ILE A 61 -8.45 3.32 3.96
CA ILE A 61 -9.43 3.95 3.04
C ILE A 61 -10.39 4.88 3.78
N LEU A 62 -10.87 4.48 4.95
CA LEU A 62 -11.92 5.17 5.69
C LEU A 62 -11.38 6.09 6.78
N GLY A 63 -10.15 5.87 7.22
CA GLY A 63 -9.52 6.48 8.38
C GLY A 63 -9.52 5.54 9.59
N ASP A 64 -8.47 5.67 10.40
CA ASP A 64 -8.22 4.87 11.61
C ASP A 64 -8.97 5.42 12.84
N SER A 65 -9.41 6.68 12.79
CA SER A 65 -10.19 7.31 13.84
C SER A 65 -11.71 7.22 13.59
N PHE A 66 -12.48 7.24 14.69
CA PHE A 66 -13.95 7.19 14.63
C PHE A 66 -14.55 8.32 13.78
N GLU A 67 -14.05 9.55 13.93
CA GLU A 67 -14.58 10.71 13.20
C GLU A 67 -14.26 10.65 11.70
N GLN A 68 -13.04 10.26 11.32
CA GLN A 68 -12.69 10.07 9.91
C GLN A 68 -13.56 8.98 9.28
N ARG A 69 -13.67 7.82 9.94
CA ARG A 69 -14.48 6.69 9.46
C ARG A 69 -15.96 7.08 9.31
N ARG A 70 -16.49 7.87 10.25
CA ARG A 70 -17.85 8.43 10.16
C ARG A 70 -18.03 9.33 8.93
N VAL A 71 -17.12 10.27 8.70
CA VAL A 71 -17.19 11.18 7.54
C VAL A 71 -17.05 10.42 6.23
N SER A 72 -16.08 9.50 6.14
CA SER A 72 -15.84 8.66 4.97
C SER A 72 -17.03 7.76 4.65
N ARG A 73 -17.67 7.18 5.67
CA ARG A 73 -18.88 6.37 5.49
C ARG A 73 -20.05 7.17 4.92
N ILE A 74 -20.27 8.39 5.40
CA ILE A 74 -21.31 9.28 4.85
C ILE A 74 -21.03 9.59 3.37
N ARG A 75 -19.76 9.83 3.00
CA ARG A 75 -19.36 10.05 1.60
C ARG A 75 -19.58 8.82 0.74
N LEU A 76 -19.28 7.62 1.25
CA LEU A 76 -19.54 6.35 0.56
C LEU A 76 -21.04 6.14 0.31
N GLU A 77 -21.87 6.37 1.33
CA GLU A 77 -23.33 6.23 1.22
C GLU A 77 -23.92 7.23 0.20
N GLN A 78 -23.39 8.45 0.13
CA GLN A 78 -23.76 9.44 -0.89
C GLN A 78 -23.42 8.98 -2.31
N GLN A 79 -22.43 8.10 -2.48
CA GLN A 79 -22.07 7.47 -3.74
C GLN A 79 -22.85 6.16 -4.00
N GLY A 80 -23.76 5.79 -3.11
CA GLY A 80 -24.54 4.55 -3.21
C GLY A 80 -23.75 3.29 -2.82
N LEU A 81 -22.63 3.45 -2.11
CA LEU A 81 -21.77 2.35 -1.68
C LEU A 81 -21.89 2.14 -0.18
N LEU A 82 -21.89 0.88 0.26
CA LEU A 82 -21.89 0.51 1.68
C LEU A 82 -20.50 0.05 2.12
N GLU A 83 -20.12 0.35 3.36
CA GLU A 83 -18.88 -0.16 3.96
C GLU A 83 -18.81 -1.69 3.93
N ARG A 84 -19.95 -2.38 4.07
CA ARG A 84 -20.01 -3.84 3.98
C ARG A 84 -19.59 -4.36 2.60
N ASP A 85 -19.99 -3.65 1.55
CA ASP A 85 -19.68 -4.06 0.18
C ASP A 85 -18.20 -3.80 -0.11
N LEU A 86 -17.66 -2.65 0.35
CA LEU A 86 -16.22 -2.38 0.33
C LEU A 86 -15.42 -3.45 1.09
N ARG A 87 -15.84 -3.82 2.30
CA ARG A 87 -15.21 -4.88 3.09
C ARG A 87 -15.20 -6.21 2.34
N ARG A 88 -16.29 -6.54 1.65
CA ARG A 88 -16.39 -7.76 0.84
C ARG A 88 -15.42 -7.75 -0.33
N GLU A 89 -15.34 -6.64 -1.07
CA GLU A 89 -14.39 -6.47 -2.18
C GLU A 89 -12.95 -6.64 -1.71
N ILE A 90 -12.56 -5.94 -0.64
CA ILE A 90 -11.22 -6.06 -0.06
C ILE A 90 -10.93 -7.51 0.38
N ALA A 91 -11.89 -8.19 1.02
CA ALA A 91 -11.71 -9.58 1.43
C ALA A 91 -11.48 -10.55 0.25
N MET A 92 -12.11 -10.28 -0.90
CA MET A 92 -11.90 -11.08 -2.12
C MET A 92 -10.49 -10.89 -2.70
N GLU A 93 -9.86 -9.74 -2.48
CA GLU A 93 -8.49 -9.48 -2.96
C GLU A 93 -7.41 -9.92 -1.96
N VAL A 94 -7.63 -9.67 -0.67
CA VAL A 94 -6.64 -9.93 0.40
C VAL A 94 -6.34 -11.42 0.55
N GLY A 95 -7.36 -12.28 0.52
CA GLY A 95 -7.18 -13.72 0.69
C GLY A 95 -6.21 -14.32 -0.34
N PRO A 96 -6.49 -14.19 -1.65
CA PRO A 96 -5.58 -14.63 -2.70
C PRO A 96 -4.20 -13.99 -2.61
N ALA A 97 -4.10 -12.69 -2.32
CA ALA A 97 -2.81 -12.00 -2.24
C ALA A 97 -1.91 -12.57 -1.13
N LEU A 98 -2.46 -12.83 0.06
CA LEU A 98 -1.73 -13.46 1.17
C LEU A 98 -1.28 -14.88 0.79
N LEU A 99 -2.12 -15.64 0.09
CA LEU A 99 -1.81 -17.02 -0.30
C LEU A 99 -0.64 -17.06 -1.28
N ILE A 100 -0.69 -16.19 -2.29
CA ILE A 100 0.36 -16.01 -3.27
C ILE A 100 1.67 -15.63 -2.56
N GLN A 101 1.63 -14.69 -1.62
CA GLN A 101 2.81 -14.28 -0.86
C GLN A 101 3.40 -15.44 -0.05
N MET A 102 2.57 -16.26 0.60
CA MET A 102 3.03 -17.45 1.32
C MET A 102 3.71 -18.45 0.39
N VAL A 103 3.10 -18.76 -0.77
CA VAL A 103 3.66 -19.69 -1.75
C VAL A 103 4.98 -19.18 -2.32
N ILE A 104 5.05 -17.90 -2.68
CA ILE A 104 6.30 -17.27 -3.14
C ILE A 104 7.38 -17.37 -2.07
N SER A 105 7.04 -17.07 -0.81
CA SER A 105 7.99 -17.10 0.30
C SER A 105 8.52 -18.52 0.56
N ALA A 106 7.68 -19.53 0.42
CA ALA A 106 8.09 -20.92 0.60
C ALA A 106 9.01 -21.45 -0.50
N HIS A 107 8.93 -20.88 -1.71
CA HIS A 107 9.85 -21.16 -2.81
C HIS A 107 11.07 -20.25 -2.82
N ARG A 108 11.15 -19.29 -1.88
CA ARG A 108 12.27 -18.38 -1.79
C ARG A 108 13.43 -19.08 -1.08
N GLU A 109 14.33 -19.66 -1.86
CA GLU A 109 15.65 -20.06 -1.39
C GLU A 109 16.55 -18.82 -1.38
N ILE A 110 16.86 -18.31 -0.17
CA ILE A 110 17.88 -17.29 -0.01
C ILE A 110 19.20 -18.03 0.21
N GLU A 111 19.98 -18.15 -0.87
CA GLU A 111 21.30 -18.77 -0.81
C GLU A 111 22.25 -17.92 0.04
N GLU A 112 23.06 -18.58 0.86
CA GLU A 112 24.08 -17.93 1.70
C GLU A 112 25.01 -17.05 0.85
N GLU A 113 25.30 -17.47 -0.38
CA GLU A 113 26.12 -16.74 -1.33
C GLU A 113 25.50 -15.39 -1.73
N GLN A 114 24.17 -15.30 -1.90
CA GLN A 114 23.49 -14.03 -2.20
C GLN A 114 23.56 -13.04 -1.02
N ILE A 115 23.48 -13.56 0.22
CA ILE A 115 23.65 -12.74 1.43
C ILE A 115 25.08 -12.23 1.51
N LEU A 116 26.06 -13.10 1.24
CA LEU A 116 27.48 -12.76 1.25
C LEU A 116 27.84 -11.76 0.15
N ASP A 117 27.24 -11.85 -1.02
CA ASP A 117 27.45 -10.89 -2.10
C ASP A 117 26.85 -9.51 -1.76
N LEU A 118 25.63 -9.45 -1.23
CA LEU A 118 25.06 -8.20 -0.72
C LEU A 118 25.91 -7.60 0.40
N TRP A 119 26.44 -8.44 1.29
CA TRP A 119 27.38 -8.01 2.32
C TRP A 119 28.68 -7.50 1.70
N ARG A 120 29.25 -8.17 0.69
CA ARG A 120 30.48 -7.72 -0.01
C ARG A 120 30.31 -6.37 -0.73
N GLU A 121 29.10 -6.08 -1.20
CA GLU A 121 28.78 -4.78 -1.80
C GLU A 121 28.64 -3.68 -0.73
N THR A 122 28.00 -3.99 0.40
CA THR A 122 27.61 -2.98 1.39
C THR A 122 28.55 -2.88 2.61
N TRP A 123 29.45 -3.84 2.85
CA TRP A 123 30.27 -3.88 4.08
C TRP A 123 31.26 -2.72 4.20
N LYS A 124 31.64 -2.12 3.06
CA LYS A 124 32.52 -0.95 3.03
C LYS A 124 31.77 0.35 3.33
N GLU A 125 30.44 0.32 3.34
CA GLU A 125 29.65 1.49 3.70
C GLU A 125 29.83 1.76 5.21
N PRO A 126 30.42 2.91 5.59
CA PRO A 126 30.61 3.22 6.99
C PRO A 126 29.24 3.37 7.65
N ARG A 127 29.00 2.59 8.72
CA ARG A 127 27.83 2.78 9.57
C ARG A 127 27.93 4.16 10.21
N ARG A 128 26.95 5.02 9.93
CA ARG A 128 26.88 6.37 10.50
C ARG A 128 25.83 6.40 11.60
N LEU A 129 26.23 6.90 12.77
CA LEU A 129 25.25 7.33 13.77
C LEU A 129 24.65 8.65 13.27
N ILE A 130 23.34 8.67 13.07
CA ILE A 130 22.61 9.85 12.60
C ILE A 130 21.65 10.25 13.71
N GLU A 131 21.77 11.49 14.18
CA GLU A 131 20.75 12.13 15.00
C GLU A 131 19.70 12.72 14.06
N HIS A 132 18.46 12.28 14.20
CA HIS A 132 17.37 12.64 13.30
C HIS A 132 16.37 13.54 14.01
N ILE A 133 16.03 14.67 13.37
CA ILE A 133 14.98 15.58 13.82
C ILE A 133 13.86 15.53 12.79
N VAL A 134 12.66 15.15 13.24
CA VAL A 134 11.45 15.09 12.40
C VAL A 134 10.62 16.33 12.63
N PHE A 135 10.12 16.91 11.55
CA PHE A 135 9.11 17.97 11.56
C PHE A 135 7.79 17.37 11.07
N PRO A 136 6.88 16.95 11.96
CA PRO A 136 5.65 16.27 11.58
C PRO A 136 4.73 17.22 10.81
N LEU A 137 4.27 16.78 9.63
CA LEU A 137 3.39 17.58 8.76
C LEU A 137 1.89 17.31 8.98
N GLY A 138 1.49 16.10 9.39
CA GLY A 138 0.07 15.77 9.65
C GLY A 138 -0.88 16.22 8.54
N ASP A 139 -1.98 16.87 8.93
CA ASP A 139 -3.00 17.45 8.04
C ASP A 139 -2.69 18.92 7.64
N ALA A 140 -1.43 19.37 7.76
CA ALA A 140 -1.06 20.76 7.56
C ALA A 140 -1.48 21.28 6.17
N ASP A 141 -2.11 22.46 6.18
CA ASP A 141 -2.45 23.18 4.96
C ASP A 141 -1.19 23.76 4.27
N ASP A 142 -1.35 24.32 3.07
CA ASP A 142 -0.21 24.83 2.28
C ASP A 142 0.57 25.94 3.00
N GLN A 143 -0.08 26.73 3.86
CA GLN A 143 0.55 27.82 4.59
C GLN A 143 1.30 27.31 5.83
N GLU A 144 0.74 26.31 6.52
CA GLU A 144 1.37 25.59 7.61
C GLU A 144 2.59 24.80 7.11
N ARG A 145 2.48 24.10 5.97
CA ARG A 145 3.60 23.40 5.32
C ARG A 145 4.76 24.34 5.03
N GLN A 146 4.50 25.50 4.40
CA GLN A 146 5.53 26.51 4.13
C GLN A 146 6.18 27.07 5.41
N SER A 147 5.45 27.07 6.52
CA SER A 147 5.97 27.54 7.80
C SER A 147 6.85 26.48 8.48
N ILE A 148 6.43 25.21 8.42
CA ILE A 148 7.21 24.05 8.91
C ILE A 148 8.50 23.88 8.09
N GLU A 149 8.44 23.98 6.77
CA GLU A 149 9.63 23.93 5.91
C GLU A 149 10.62 25.06 6.22
N ARG A 150 10.12 26.29 6.41
CA ARG A 150 10.97 27.41 6.83
C ARG A 150 11.63 27.14 8.18
N TRP A 151 10.89 26.59 9.13
CA TRP A 151 11.44 26.23 10.43
C TRP A 151 12.51 25.13 10.33
N ALA A 152 12.24 24.05 9.59
CA ALA A 152 13.20 22.98 9.34
C ALA A 152 14.50 23.50 8.71
N ASN A 153 14.38 24.39 7.72
CA ASN A 153 15.54 25.01 7.06
C ASN A 153 16.35 25.93 8.00
N LEU A 154 15.69 26.67 8.89
CA LEU A 154 16.37 27.49 9.90
C LEU A 154 17.08 26.63 10.94
N THR A 155 16.44 25.54 11.38
CA THR A 155 17.04 24.57 12.31
C THR A 155 18.27 23.91 11.70
N ALA A 156 18.21 23.48 10.44
CA ALA A 156 19.35 22.92 9.71
C ALA A 156 20.51 23.92 9.65
N LYS A 157 20.24 25.19 9.29
CA LYS A 157 21.27 26.24 9.26
C LYS A 157 21.90 26.51 10.63
N ALA A 158 21.09 26.50 11.70
CA ALA A 158 21.59 26.70 13.06
C ALA A 158 22.52 25.57 13.52
N LEU A 159 22.19 24.32 13.13
CA LEU A 159 23.02 23.14 13.38
C LEU A 159 24.31 23.18 12.57
N GLU A 160 24.25 23.55 11.29
CA GLU A 160 25.43 23.71 10.41
C GLU A 160 26.41 24.75 10.95
N SER A 161 25.92 25.84 11.55
CA SER A 161 26.76 26.89 12.12
C SER A 161 27.32 26.56 13.52
N GLY A 162 27.00 25.39 14.07
CA GLY A 162 27.46 24.96 15.41
C GLY A 162 26.83 25.73 16.58
N THR A 163 25.68 26.36 16.35
CA THR A 163 25.00 27.15 17.39
C THR A 163 24.19 26.21 18.28
N ALA A 164 24.47 26.19 19.58
CA ALA A 164 23.67 25.40 20.52
C ALA A 164 22.21 25.88 20.49
N MET A 165 21.28 24.97 20.21
CA MET A 165 19.84 25.27 20.30
C MET A 165 19.50 25.61 21.76
N ARG A 166 18.92 26.80 21.98
CA ARG A 166 18.38 27.25 23.27
C ARG A 166 16.87 27.16 23.27
#